data_AF-L7ECQ6-F1
#
_entry.id   AF-L7ECQ6-F1
#
_cell.length_a   1.000
_cell.length_b   1.000
_cell.length_c   1.000
_cell.angle_alpha   90.00
_cell.angle_beta   90.00
_cell.angle_gamma   90.00
#
_symmetry.space_group_name_H-M   'P 1'
#
loop_
_entity.id
_entity.type
_entity.pdbx_description
1 polymer ?
#
loop_
_entity_poly.entity_id
_entity_poly.type
_entity_poly.pdbx_seq_one_letter_code
_entity_poly.pdbx_strand_id
1 'polypeptide(L)'
;MEIKNIPLSQIRRPLPRQTDPEKVNQLMQSIAEEGLREPIDVLEVDGNYYGFSGCHRFAAHQRLGKETILCRVRRAPKSVLAKHIA
;
A
#
# COMPACT_ATOMS: atom_id res chain seq x y z
N MET A 1 15.07 4.16 4.53
CA MET A 1 13.82 3.53 4.05
C MET A 1 13.92 2.07 4.40
N GLU A 2 12.87 1.47 4.94
CA GLU A 2 12.89 0.09 5.43
C GLU A 2 11.79 -0.69 4.72
N ILE A 3 12.06 -1.92 4.28
CA ILE A 3 11.05 -2.77 3.65
C ILE A 3 10.52 -3.74 4.71
N LYS A 4 9.21 -3.72 4.95
CA LYS A 4 8.52 -4.54 5.94
C LYS A 4 7.20 -5.06 5.39
N ASN A 5 6.81 -6.26 5.81
CA ASN A 5 5.46 -6.76 5.57
C ASN A 5 4.52 -6.13 6.59
N ILE A 6 3.54 -5.37 6.12
CA ILE A 6 2.56 -4.69 6.96
C ILE A 6 1.17 -5.29 6.69
N PRO A 7 0.38 -5.55 7.74
CA PRO A 7 -1.01 -5.94 7.59
C PRO A 7 -1.79 -4.87 6.82
N LEU A 8 -2.62 -5.28 5.84
CA LEU A 8 -3.44 -4.31 5.10
C LEU A 8 -4.38 -3.53 6.04
N SER A 9 -4.82 -4.15 7.13
CA SER A 9 -5.64 -3.53 8.18
C SER A 9 -4.96 -2.38 8.92
N GLN A 10 -3.63 -2.33 8.95
CA GLN A 10 -2.87 -1.24 9.59
C GLN A 10 -2.63 -0.05 8.65
N ILE A 11 -2.78 -0.24 7.33
CA ILE A 11 -2.50 0.79 6.34
C ILE A 11 -3.73 1.67 6.15
N ARG A 12 -3.65 2.91 6.64
CA ARG A 12 -4.68 3.92 6.49
C ARG A 12 -4.56 4.59 5.13
N ARG A 13 -5.66 4.65 4.39
CA ARG A 13 -5.72 5.31 3.07
C ARG A 13 -6.75 6.43 3.15
N PRO A 14 -6.33 7.66 3.46
CA PRO A 14 -7.26 8.78 3.68
C PRO A 14 -7.95 9.25 2.39
N LEU A 15 -7.38 8.94 1.22
CA LEU A 15 -7.89 9.38 -0.07
C LEU A 15 -8.43 8.17 -0.85
N PRO A 16 -9.73 8.15 -1.22
CA PRO A 16 -10.24 7.17 -2.17
C PRO A 16 -9.62 7.47 -3.54
N ARG A 17 -8.85 6.50 -4.06
CA ARG A 17 -8.31 6.59 -5.42
C ARG A 17 -9.00 5.58 -6.30
N GLN A 18 -9.39 5.99 -7.50
CA GLN A 18 -9.88 5.07 -8.50
C GLN A 18 -8.77 4.07 -8.85
N THR A 19 -9.13 2.80 -8.82
CA THR A 19 -8.29 1.71 -9.30
C THR A 19 -8.91 1.15 -10.56
N ASP A 20 -8.08 0.95 -11.57
CA ASP A 20 -8.45 0.24 -12.79
C ASP A 20 -8.63 -1.26 -12.49
N PRO A 21 -9.83 -1.82 -12.67
CA PRO A 21 -10.11 -3.22 -12.36
C PRO A 21 -9.33 -4.20 -13.25
N GLU A 22 -8.98 -3.82 -14.49
CA GLU A 22 -8.25 -4.68 -15.41
C GLU A 22 -6.80 -4.83 -14.96
N LYS A 23 -6.15 -3.71 -14.60
CA LYS A 23 -4.81 -3.73 -14.00
C LYS A 23 -4.77 -4.44 -12.65
N VAL A 24 -5.81 -4.29 -11.83
CA VAL A 24 -5.92 -5.04 -10.57
C VAL A 24 -5.93 -6.54 -10.84
N ASN A 25 -6.71 -7.01 -11.82
CA ASN A 25 -6.78 -8.43 -12.15
C ASN A 25 -5.44 -8.96 -12.68
N GLN A 26 -4.74 -8.22 -13.55
CA GLN A 26 -3.40 -8.59 -14.01
C GLN A 26 -2.39 -8.68 -12.84
N LEU A 27 -2.42 -7.69 -11.94
CA LEU A 27 -1.59 -7.71 -10.74
C LEU A 27 -1.97 -8.86 -9.81
N MET A 28 -3.25 -9.18 -9.67
CA MET A 28 -3.69 -10.33 -8.86
C MET A 28 -3.10 -11.63 -9.38
N GLN A 29 -3.11 -11.86 -10.70
CA GLN A 29 -2.50 -13.05 -11.29
C GLN A 29 -0.99 -13.09 -11.00
N SER A 30 -0.28 -12.00 -11.30
CA SER A 30 1.17 -11.92 -11.05
C SER A 30 1.53 -12.10 -9.56
N ILE A 31 0.76 -11.51 -8.65
CA ILE A 31 0.95 -11.64 -7.20
C ILE A 31 0.59 -13.05 -6.71
N ALA A 32 -0.38 -13.72 -7.33
CA ALA A 32 -0.76 -15.09 -6.98
C ALA A 32 0.32 -16.09 -7.39
N GLU A 33 0.95 -15.90 -8.55
CA GLU A 33 1.99 -16.79 -9.08
C GLU A 33 3.36 -16.56 -8.41
N GLU A 34 3.79 -15.31 -8.27
CA GLU A 34 5.17 -14.99 -7.87
C GLU A 34 5.27 -14.16 -6.58
N GLY A 35 4.15 -13.61 -6.11
CA GLY A 35 4.13 -12.65 -5.01
C GLY A 35 4.40 -11.21 -5.45
N LEU A 36 4.40 -10.29 -4.49
CA LEU A 36 4.63 -8.88 -4.76
C LEU A 36 6.11 -8.60 -4.99
N ARG A 37 6.51 -8.47 -6.26
CA ARG A 37 7.89 -8.10 -6.63
C ARG A 37 8.26 -6.69 -6.19
N GLU A 38 7.34 -5.73 -6.31
CA GLU A 38 7.59 -4.32 -6.00
C GLU A 38 6.81 -3.84 -4.77
N PRO A 39 7.50 -3.45 -3.68
CA PRO A 39 6.85 -2.93 -2.49
C PRO A 39 6.06 -1.64 -2.77
N ILE A 40 5.02 -1.41 -1.99
CA ILE A 40 4.27 -0.14 -2.00
C ILE A 40 4.93 0.87 -1.06
N ASP A 41 4.88 2.16 -1.36
CA ASP A 41 5.43 3.17 -0.47
C ASP A 41 4.38 3.58 0.57
N VAL A 42 4.78 3.50 1.84
CA VAL A 42 3.96 3.80 3.00
C VAL A 42 4.68 4.81 3.88
N LEU A 43 3.95 5.82 4.33
CA LEU A 43 4.45 6.83 5.25
C LEU A 43 4.13 6.41 6.68
N GLU A 44 5.14 6.27 7.54
CA GLU A 44 4.95 6.06 8.96
C GLU A 44 4.98 7.41 9.67
N VAL A 45 3.87 7.76 10.32
CA VAL A 45 3.69 9.01 11.05
C VAL A 45 3.05 8.72 12.38
N ASP A 46 3.77 8.99 13.47
CA ASP A 46 3.26 8.81 14.84
C ASP A 46 2.74 7.37 15.08
N GLY A 47 3.51 6.37 14.65
CA GLY A 47 3.17 4.95 14.74
C GLY A 47 2.04 4.48 13.81
N ASN A 48 1.49 5.36 12.97
CA ASN A 48 0.43 5.03 12.01
C ASN A 48 1.00 4.95 10.58
N TYR A 49 0.53 3.96 9.82
CA TYR A 49 0.95 3.73 8.44
C TYR A 49 -0.06 4.34 7.45
N TYR A 50 0.41 5.20 6.56
CA TYR A 50 -0.40 5.87 5.56
C TYR A 50 0.04 5.49 4.15
N GLY A 51 -0.88 4.88 3.39
CA GLY A 51 -0.61 4.39 2.04
C GLY A 51 -1.10 5.36 0.97
N PHE A 52 -0.17 6.08 0.33
CA PHE A 52 -0.48 7.02 -0.76
C PHE A 52 -0.28 6.41 -2.14
N SER A 53 0.69 5.52 -2.33
CA SER A 53 0.97 4.89 -3.63
C SER A 53 0.46 3.45 -3.69
N GLY A 54 0.55 2.80 -4.85
CA GLY A 54 0.26 1.38 -4.98
C GLY A 54 -1.22 1.00 -4.83
N CYS A 55 -2.17 1.84 -5.27
CA CYS A 55 -3.61 1.56 -5.17
C CYS A 55 -4.03 0.23 -5.80
N HIS A 56 -3.58 -0.03 -7.03
CA HIS A 56 -3.87 -1.28 -7.72
C HIS A 56 -3.28 -2.50 -7.01
N ARG A 57 -2.03 -2.41 -6.53
CA ARG A 57 -1.35 -3.49 -5.80
C ARG A 57 -2.06 -3.79 -4.47
N PHE A 58 -2.42 -2.76 -3.72
CA PHE A 58 -3.18 -2.92 -2.48
C PHE A 58 -4.56 -3.55 -2.73
N ALA A 59 -5.28 -3.07 -3.76
CA ALA A 59 -6.58 -3.64 -4.14
C ALA A 59 -6.46 -5.10 -4.60
N ALA A 60 -5.38 -5.45 -5.31
CA ALA A 60 -5.09 -6.83 -5.69
C ALA A 60 -4.87 -7.72 -4.46
N HIS A 61 -4.03 -7.30 -3.51
CA HIS A 61 -3.83 -8.03 -2.24
C HIS A 61 -5.13 -8.16 -1.44
N GLN A 62 -5.94 -7.10 -1.39
CA GLN A 62 -7.24 -7.09 -0.71
C GLN A 62 -8.22 -8.08 -1.34
N ARG A 63 -8.30 -8.12 -2.69
CA ARG A 63 -9.15 -9.08 -3.42
C ARG A 63 -8.64 -10.52 -3.33
N LEU A 64 -7.33 -10.72 -3.27
CA LEU A 64 -6.70 -12.03 -3.05
C LEU A 64 -6.85 -12.53 -1.60
N GLY A 65 -7.35 -11.70 -0.67
CA GLY A 65 -7.46 -12.08 0.74
C GLY A 65 -6.10 -12.24 1.44
N LYS A 66 -5.05 -11.59 0.94
CA LYS A 66 -3.73 -11.59 1.61
C LYS A 66 -3.84 -10.75 2.89
N GLU A 67 -3.25 -11.23 3.98
CA GLU A 67 -3.26 -10.50 5.26
C GLU A 67 -2.24 -9.36 5.29
N THR A 68 -1.09 -9.58 4.63
CA THR A 68 0.05 -8.65 4.62
C THR A 68 0.44 -8.25 3.19
N ILE A 69 1.09 -7.10 3.08
CA ILE A 69 1.63 -6.56 1.85
C ILE A 69 3.02 -5.99 2.09
N LEU A 70 3.93 -6.20 1.15
CA LEU A 70 5.29 -5.70 1.22
C LEU A 70 5.30 -4.19 1.03
N CYS A 71 5.75 -3.47 2.06
CA CYS A 71 5.73 -2.01 2.11
C CYS A 71 7.13 -1.46 2.32
N ARG A 72 7.47 -0.42 1.57
CA ARG A 72 8.60 0.45 1.85
C ARG A 72 8.16 1.56 2.78
N VAL A 73 8.53 1.43 4.04
CA VAL A 73 8.22 2.37 5.11
C VAL A 73 9.19 3.53 5.08
N ARG A 74 8.63 4.74 5.03
CA ARG A 74 9.35 6.00 5.20
C ARG A 74 8.77 6.72 6.42
N ARG A 75 9.59 6.89 7.45
CA ARG A 75 9.25 7.72 8.61
C ARG A 75 9.24 9.18 8.23
N ALA A 76 8.16 9.87 8.56
CA ALA A 76 8.03 11.30 8.32
C ALA A 76 7.20 11.98 9.41
N PRO A 77 7.43 13.28 9.67
CA PRO A 77 6.60 14.04 10.60
C PRO A 77 5.21 14.34 10.02
N LYS A 78 4.25 14.71 10.89
CA LYS A 78 2.88 15.11 10.50
C LYS A 78 2.84 16.22 9.46
N SER A 79 3.85 17.09 9.41
CA SER A 79 3.97 18.14 8.39
C SER A 79 4.14 17.58 6.97
N VAL A 80 4.79 16.42 6.79
CA VAL A 80 4.90 15.75 5.49
C VAL A 80 3.60 15.05 5.11
N LEU A 81 2.91 14.47 6.09
CA LEU A 81 1.58 13.89 5.91
C LEU A 81 0.59 14.93 5.40
N ALA A 82 0.57 16.11 6.03
CA ALA A 82 -0.30 17.22 5.64
C ALA A 82 -0.10 17.61 4.15
N LYS A 83 1.15 17.64 3.67
CA LYS A 83 1.47 17.91 2.25
C LYS A 83 0.97 16.84 1.26
N HIS A 84 0.63 15.64 1.73
CA HIS A 84 0.11 14.56 0.87
C HIS A 84 -1.42 14.46 0.92
N ILE A 85 -2.06 15.11 1.89
CA ILE A 85 -3.52 15.11 2.10
C ILE A 85 -4.14 16.45 1.68
N ALA A 86 -3.37 17.55 1.73
CA ALA A 86 -3.74 18.87 1.21
C ALA A 86 -3.58 18.93 -0.32
#